data_AF-A0A0F5YBH7-F1
#
_entry.id   AF-A0A0F5YBH7-F1
#
_cell.length_a   1.000
_cell.length_b   1.000
_cell.length_c   1.000
_cell.angle_alpha   90.00
_cell.angle_beta   90.00
_cell.angle_gamma   90.00
#
_symmetry.space_group_name_H-M   'P 1'
#
loop_
_entity.id
_entity.type
_entity.pdbx_description
1 polymer ?
#
loop_
_entity_poly.entity_id
_entity_poly.type
_entity_poly.pdbx_seq_one_letter_code
_entity_poly.pdbx_strand_id
1 'polypeptide(L)' 'MTTLPEIEAAIKQLSENDVRQLSAWLQEYLDEMWDQQIEADLVSGKLDKLIAKAEADIADNKAYETMLN' A
#
# COMPACT_ATOMS: atom_id res chain seq x y z
N MET A 1 8.34 19.55 19.44
CA MET A 1 8.15 18.65 18.29
C MET A 1 8.71 17.31 18.71
N THR A 2 7.87 16.30 18.88
CA THR A 2 8.33 14.94 19.15
C THR A 2 8.91 14.37 17.86
N THR A 3 10.15 13.92 17.92
CA THR A 3 10.84 13.33 16.77
C THR A 3 10.56 11.84 16.72
N LEU A 4 10.65 11.25 15.52
CA LEU A 4 10.51 9.81 15.29
C LEU A 4 11.37 8.96 16.27
N PRO A 5 12.67 9.29 16.51
CA PRO A 5 13.47 8.58 17.50
C PRO A 5 12.99 8.73 18.95
N GLU A 6 12.38 9.85 19.34
CA GLU A 6 11.79 9.99 20.68
C GLU A 6 10.55 9.11 20.86
N ILE A 7 9.75 8.95 19.80
CA ILE A 7 8.60 8.05 19.79
C ILE A 7 9.08 6.59 19.88
N GLU A 8 10.09 6.19 19.10
CA GLU A 8 10.68 4.85 19.20
C GLU A 8 11.24 4.56 20.60
N ALA A 9 11.91 5.53 21.21
CA ALA A 9 12.42 5.40 22.57
C ALA A 9 11.29 5.23 23.60
N ALA A 10 10.18 5.96 23.43
CA ALA A 10 9.00 5.81 24.27
C ALA A 10 8.33 4.44 24.08
N ILE A 11 8.23 3.95 22.84
CA ILE A 11 7.67 2.63 22.52
C ILE A 11 8.51 1.52 23.16
N LYS A 12 9.84 1.65 23.16
CA LYS A 12 10.74 0.69 23.81
C LYS A 12 10.60 0.63 25.33
N GLN A 13 10.01 1.66 25.96
CA GLN A 13 9.74 1.70 27.41
C GLN A 13 8.36 1.14 27.77
N LEU A 14 7.51 0.86 26.77
CA LEU A 14 6.18 0.29 26.99
C LEU A 14 6.26 -1.18 27.40
N SER A 15 5.25 -1.63 28.14
CA SER A 15 5.09 -3.05 28.43
C SER A 15 4.70 -3.83 27.18
N GLU A 16 4.95 -5.14 27.14
CA GLU A 16 4.54 -5.98 25.99
C GLU A 16 3.05 -5.85 25.65
N ASN A 17 2.19 -5.62 26.65
CA ASN A 17 0.75 -5.48 26.42
C ASN A 17 0.44 -4.16 25.68
N ASP A 18 1.04 -3.07 26.13
CA ASP A 18 0.88 -1.76 25.53
C ASP A 18 1.48 -1.71 24.12
N VAL A 19 2.62 -2.37 23.89
CA VAL A 19 3.21 -2.50 22.54
C VAL A 19 2.27 -3.27 21.61
N ARG A 20 1.62 -4.34 22.08
CA ARG A 20 0.64 -5.08 21.27
C ARG A 20 -0.60 -4.25 20.96
N GLN A 21 -1.13 -3.51 21.94
CA GLN A 21 -2.24 -2.58 21.71
C GLN A 21 -1.86 -1.48 20.72
N LEU A 22 -0.68 -0.88 20.89
CA LEU A 22 -0.17 0.14 19.99
C LEU A 22 0.01 -0.41 18.57
N SER A 23 0.52 -1.64 18.46
CA SER A 23 0.71 -2.31 17.16
C SER A 23 -0.63 -2.57 16.45
N ALA A 24 -1.66 -3.01 17.19
CA ALA A 24 -3.01 -3.20 16.63
C ALA A 24 -3.61 -1.88 16.13
N TRP A 25 -3.53 -0.83 16.93
CA TRP A 25 -3.99 0.51 16.53
C TRP A 25 -3.19 1.07 15.34
N LEU A 26 -1.87 0.85 15.30
CA LEU A 26 -1.03 1.32 14.21
C LEU A 26 -1.37 0.61 12.89
N GLN A 27 -1.72 -0.68 12.95
CA GLN A 27 -2.20 -1.39 11.76
C GLN A 27 -3.50 -0.77 11.24
N GLU A 28 -4.50 -0.53 12.09
CA GLU A 28 -5.76 0.11 11.68
C GLU A 28 -5.51 1.50 11.08
N TYR A 29 -4.64 2.30 11.68
CA TYR A 29 -4.26 3.62 11.16
C TYR A 29 -3.57 3.54 9.79
N LEU A 30 -2.66 2.57 9.61
CA LEU A 30 -2.00 2.35 8.32
C LEU A 30 -3.01 1.86 7.27
N ASP A 31 -3.92 0.97 7.63
CA ASP A 31 -4.96 0.46 6.74
C ASP A 31 -5.88 1.60 6.27
N GLU A 32 -6.32 2.49 7.16
CA GLU A 32 -7.09 3.69 6.79
C GLU A 32 -6.31 4.64 5.88
N MET A 33 -5.02 4.85 6.15
CA MET A 33 -4.16 5.64 5.25
C MET A 33 -4.03 4.99 3.87
N TRP A 34 -3.94 3.68 3.81
CA TRP A 34 -3.89 2.91 2.57
C TRP A 34 -5.20 3.03 1.79
N ASP A 35 -6.34 2.93 2.46
CA ASP A 35 -7.66 3.12 1.84
C ASP A 35 -7.78 4.52 1.21
N GLN A 36 -7.39 5.57 1.94
CA GLN A 36 -7.40 6.94 1.43
C GLN A 36 -6.43 7.14 0.25
N GLN A 37 -5.25 6.51 0.30
CA GLN A 37 -4.27 6.58 -0.78
C GLN A 37 -4.76 5.86 -2.04
N ILE A 38 -5.41 4.70 -1.88
CA ILE A 38 -6.01 3.94 -2.98
C ILE A 38 -7.18 4.72 -3.59
N GLU A 39 -8.04 5.31 -2.77
CA GLU A 39 -9.18 6.13 -3.25
C GLU A 39 -8.68 7.37 -3.99
N ALA A 40 -7.63 8.04 -3.50
CA ALA A 40 -7.00 9.16 -4.18
C ALA A 40 -6.30 8.75 -5.49
N ASP A 41 -5.62 7.61 -5.52
CA ASP A 41 -4.98 7.08 -6.74
C ASP A 41 -6.04 6.59 -7.78
N LEU A 42 -7.21 6.14 -7.31
CA LEU A 42 -8.37 5.81 -8.15
C LEU A 42 -8.99 7.08 -8.75
N VAL A 43 -9.25 8.11 -7.93
CA VAL A 43 -9.83 9.39 -8.39
C VAL A 43 -8.87 10.15 -9.32
N SER A 44 -7.56 9.99 -9.14
CA SER A 44 -6.55 10.60 -10.02
C SER A 44 -6.31 9.88 -11.35
N GLY A 45 -7.03 8.77 -11.62
CA GLY A 45 -6.91 8.01 -12.87
C GLY A 45 -5.56 7.31 -13.05
N LYS A 46 -4.81 7.11 -11.96
CA LYS A 46 -3.52 6.42 -11.97
C LYS A 46 -3.69 4.93 -12.18
N LEU A 47 -4.76 4.35 -11.63
CA LEU A 47 -5.16 2.98 -11.86
C LEU A 47 -5.51 2.73 -13.33
N ASP A 48 -6.07 3.70 -14.05
CA ASP A 48 -6.35 3.55 -15.49
C ASP A 48 -5.08 3.35 -16.31
N LYS A 49 -3.96 3.97 -15.92
CA LYS A 49 -2.66 3.75 -16.56
C LYS A 49 -2.10 2.36 -16.29
N LEU A 50 -2.34 1.82 -15.09
CA LEU A 50 -1.94 0.45 -14.74
C LEU A 50 -2.81 -0.58 -15.47
N ILE A 51 -4.11 -0.33 -15.59
CA ILE A 51 -5.05 -1.15 -16.37
C ILE A 51 -4.67 -1.12 -17.84
N ALA A 52 -4.47 0.07 -18.43
CA ALA A 52 -4.04 0.20 -19.83
C ALA A 52 -2.69 -0.49 -20.08
N LYS A 53 -1.77 -0.45 -19.11
CA LYS A 53 -0.51 -1.18 -19.19
C LYS A 53 -0.71 -2.70 -19.11
N ALA A 54 -1.56 -3.17 -18.20
CA ALA A 54 -1.87 -4.60 -18.09
C ALA A 54 -2.61 -5.12 -19.33
N GLU A 55 -3.53 -4.34 -19.90
CA GLU A 55 -4.20 -4.64 -21.17
C GLU A 55 -3.22 -4.70 -22.34
N ALA A 56 -2.28 -3.75 -22.41
CA ALA A 56 -1.22 -3.76 -23.41
C ALA A 56 -0.33 -5.01 -23.27
N ASP A 57 0.12 -5.34 -22.06
CA ASP A 57 0.98 -6.50 -21.82
C ASP A 57 0.24 -7.83 -22.12
N ILE A 58 -1.07 -7.93 -21.85
CA ILE A 58 -1.92 -9.09 -22.21
C ILE A 58 -2.13 -9.18 -23.73
N ALA A 59 -2.38 -8.04 -24.39
CA ALA A 59 -2.53 -7.99 -25.84
C ALA A 59 -1.24 -8.40 -26.57
N ASP A 60 -0.10 -7.95 -26.06
CA ASP A 60 1.22 -8.31 -26.59
C ASP A 60 1.46 -9.82 -26.45
N ASN A 61 1.17 -10.38 -25.28
CA ASN A 61 1.31 -11.82 -25.05
C ASN A 61 0.38 -12.67 -25.94
N LYS A 62 -0.86 -12.23 -26.17
CA LYS A 62 -1.79 -12.89 -27.12
C LYS A 62 -1.33 -12.78 -28.58
N ALA A 63 -0.70 -11.67 -28.96
CA ALA A 63 -0.16 -11.50 -30.30
C ALA A 63 1.01 -12.46 -30.57
N TYR A 64 1.88 -12.68 -29.58
CA TYR A 64 2.95 -13.68 -29.64
C TYR A 64 2.41 -15.11 -29.78
N GLU A 65 1.34 -15.45 -29.07
CA GLU A 65 0.72 -16.78 -29.11
C GLU A 65 0.03 -17.07 -30.47
N THR A 66 -0.53 -16.02 -31.11
CA THR A 66 -1.17 -16.13 -32.43
C THR A 66 -0.16 -16.22 -33.58
N MET A 67 1.06 -15.69 -33.42
CA MET A 67 2.14 -15.79 -34.42
C MET A 67 2.90 -17.13 -34.38
N LEU A 68 2.72 -17.93 -33.33
CA LEU A 68 3.39 -19.23 -33.12
C LEU A 68 2.53 -20.43 -33.54
N ASN A 69 1.33 -20.20 -34.07
CA ASN A 69 0.34 -21.19 -34.51
C ASN A 69 0.04 -21.03 -36.00
#